data_AF-A0AAP2CLB4-F1
#
_entry.id   AF-A0AAP2CLB4-F1
#
_cell.length_a   1.000
_cell.length_b   1.000
_cell.length_c   1.000
_cell.angle_alpha   90.00
_cell.angle_beta   90.00
_cell.angle_gamma   90.00
#
_symmetry.space_group_name_H-M   'P 1'
#
loop_
_entity.id
_entity.type
_entity.pdbx_description
1 polymer ?
#
loop_
_entity_poly.entity_id
_entity_poly.type
_entity_poly.pdbx_seq_one_letter_code
_entity_poly.pdbx_strand_id
1 'polypeptide(L)'
;MNDSSLTASRFFLKNSVLKAEKTIRRMGGTITPGKIIAEQSFGFWTSLFDTHHYRLIGGSVIHAFPHKPSFVNRSVLNQKLNRVREFRNRVYHNEPICFNGNTIDFTEASRIKIEIYELLEWMDQDLIEFVEYYNGIDNKINSSKKL
;
A
#
# COMPACT_ATOMS: atom_id res chain seq x y z
N MET A 1 -4.44 -24.83 0.05
CA MET A 1 -5.19 -23.60 0.35
C MET A 1 -6.61 -23.66 -0.23
N ASN A 2 -7.50 -24.39 0.45
CA ASN A 2 -8.96 -24.39 0.22
C ASN A 2 -9.67 -24.17 1.56
N ASP A 3 -9.09 -23.35 2.43
CA ASP A 3 -9.63 -23.04 3.74
C ASP A 3 -10.86 -22.14 3.58
N SER A 4 -11.98 -22.51 4.20
CA SER A 4 -13.26 -21.80 4.09
C SER A 4 -13.18 -20.37 4.62
N SER A 5 -12.26 -20.07 5.55
CA SER A 5 -12.02 -18.72 6.07
C SER A 5 -11.51 -17.73 5.00
N LEU A 6 -11.01 -18.23 3.86
CA LEU A 6 -10.52 -17.41 2.75
C LEU A 6 -11.61 -17.12 1.70
N THR A 7 -12.79 -17.73 1.82
CA THR A 7 -13.92 -17.52 0.90
C THR A 7 -14.35 -16.05 0.83
N ALA A 8 -14.31 -15.34 1.97
CA ALA A 8 -14.63 -13.92 2.05
C ALA A 8 -13.72 -13.05 1.16
N SER A 9 -12.45 -13.43 1.04
CA SER A 9 -11.48 -12.77 0.14
C SER A 9 -11.55 -13.27 -1.31
N ARG A 10 -12.44 -14.24 -1.61
CA ARG A 10 -12.46 -14.98 -2.88
C ARG A 10 -11.09 -15.57 -3.23
N PHE A 11 -10.35 -16.04 -2.23
CA PHE A 11 -8.99 -16.58 -2.38
C PHE A 11 -8.01 -15.61 -3.06
N PHE A 12 -8.09 -14.31 -2.76
CA PHE A 12 -7.33 -13.25 -3.43
C PHE A 12 -5.82 -13.49 -3.49
N LEU A 13 -5.17 -13.84 -2.37
CA LEU A 13 -3.71 -14.11 -2.36
C LEU A 13 -3.33 -15.31 -3.25
N LYS A 14 -4.09 -16.40 -3.15
CA LYS A 14 -3.90 -17.60 -3.99
C LYS A 14 -4.01 -17.25 -5.48
N ASN A 15 -5.06 -16.51 -5.85
CA ASN A 15 -5.28 -16.10 -7.23
C ASN A 15 -4.19 -15.15 -7.74
N SER A 16 -3.64 -14.29 -6.86
CA SER A 16 -2.53 -13.40 -7.20
C SER A 16 -1.24 -14.17 -7.48
N VAL A 17 -0.93 -15.19 -6.67
CA VAL A 17 0.21 -16.10 -6.91
C VAL A 17 0.03 -16.90 -8.21
N LEU A 18 -1.15 -17.49 -8.42
CA LEU A 18 -1.45 -18.24 -9.66
C LEU A 18 -1.36 -17.36 -10.91
N LYS A 19 -1.81 -16.10 -10.81
CA LYS A 19 -1.70 -15.12 -11.91
C LYS A 19 -0.23 -14.78 -12.20
N ALA A 20 0.59 -14.61 -11.17
CA ALA A 20 2.03 -14.37 -11.33
C ALA A 20 2.72 -15.58 -12.00
N GLU A 21 2.46 -16.81 -11.54
CA GLU A 21 2.98 -18.03 -12.18
C GLU A 21 2.62 -18.11 -13.66
N LYS A 22 1.35 -17.86 -14.00
CA LYS A 22 0.87 -17.86 -15.39
C LYS A 22 1.60 -16.83 -16.24
N THR A 23 1.82 -15.63 -15.70
CA THR A 23 2.50 -14.54 -16.40
C THR A 23 3.96 -14.89 -16.67
N ILE A 24 4.67 -15.40 -15.66
CA ILE A 24 6.07 -15.84 -15.78
C ILE A 24 6.23 -16.96 -16.81
N ARG A 25 5.36 -17.98 -16.77
CA ARG A 25 5.36 -19.08 -17.74
C ARG A 25 5.09 -18.59 -19.17
N ARG A 26 4.15 -17.65 -19.35
CA ARG A 26 3.85 -17.06 -20.66
C ARG A 26 5.05 -16.33 -21.25
N MET A 27 5.90 -15.74 -20.41
CA MET A 27 7.14 -15.07 -20.82
C MET A 27 8.32 -16.04 -21.00
N GLY A 28 8.12 -17.35 -20.90
CA GLY A 28 9.18 -18.36 -21.00
C GLY A 28 10.11 -18.42 -19.80
N GLY A 29 9.74 -17.79 -18.68
CA GLY A 29 10.58 -17.74 -17.47
C GLY A 29 10.37 -18.94 -16.55
N THR A 30 11.43 -19.31 -15.83
CA THR A 30 11.34 -20.21 -14.67
C THR A 30 10.67 -19.49 -13.50
N ILE A 31 9.73 -20.15 -12.82
CA ILE A 31 9.08 -19.63 -11.61
C ILE A 31 10.09 -19.66 -10.45
N THR A 32 10.32 -18.49 -9.84
CA THR A 32 11.13 -18.35 -8.63
C THR A 32 10.40 -17.45 -7.63
N PRO A 33 10.65 -17.57 -6.32
CA PRO A 33 10.03 -16.70 -5.31
C PRO A 33 10.22 -15.21 -5.62
N GLY A 34 11.43 -14.82 -6.03
CA GLY A 34 11.73 -13.43 -6.39
C GLY A 34 10.89 -12.92 -7.57
N LYS A 35 10.66 -13.75 -8.59
CA LYS A 35 9.76 -13.37 -9.70
C LYS A 35 8.31 -13.30 -9.26
N ILE A 36 7.85 -14.20 -8.39
CA ILE A 36 6.49 -14.13 -7.85
C ILE A 36 6.28 -12.82 -7.09
N ILE A 37 7.24 -12.45 -6.24
CA ILE A 37 7.24 -11.18 -5.49
C ILE A 37 7.21 -9.98 -6.45
N ALA A 38 8.04 -9.99 -7.50
CA ALA A 38 8.12 -8.92 -8.49
C ALA A 38 6.82 -8.73 -9.30
N GLU A 39 6.03 -9.78 -9.48
CA GLU A 39 4.73 -9.73 -10.19
C GLU A 39 3.56 -9.23 -9.30
N GLN A 40 3.77 -9.04 -7.99
CA GLN A 40 2.70 -8.63 -7.10
C GLN A 40 2.40 -7.13 -7.17
N SER A 41 1.10 -6.81 -7.16
CA SER A 41 0.63 -5.42 -7.10
C SER A 41 0.71 -4.86 -5.67
N PHE A 42 0.65 -3.53 -5.51
CA PHE A 42 0.52 -2.92 -4.19
C PHE A 42 -0.67 -3.47 -3.38
N GLY A 43 -1.80 -3.76 -4.04
CA GLY A 43 -2.97 -4.34 -3.39
C GLY A 43 -2.74 -5.74 -2.81
N PHE A 44 -1.80 -6.51 -3.35
CA PHE A 44 -1.38 -7.79 -2.77
C PHE A 44 -0.77 -7.56 -1.38
N TRP A 45 0.21 -6.64 -1.29
CA TRP A 45 0.92 -6.33 -0.06
C TRP A 45 -0.01 -5.78 1.03
N THR A 46 -0.91 -4.85 0.69
CA THR A 46 -1.86 -4.31 1.68
C THR A 46 -2.86 -5.38 2.15
N SER A 47 -3.24 -6.32 1.29
CA SER A 47 -4.21 -7.37 1.66
C SER A 47 -3.67 -8.36 2.70
N LEU A 48 -2.35 -8.45 2.90
CA LEU A 48 -1.74 -9.26 3.95
C LEU A 48 -2.15 -8.79 5.36
N PHE A 49 -2.61 -7.54 5.48
CA PHE A 49 -3.10 -6.97 6.73
C PHE A 49 -4.60 -7.20 6.94
N ASP A 50 -5.31 -7.80 5.99
CA ASP A 50 -6.72 -8.17 6.18
C ASP A 50 -6.81 -9.31 7.19
N THR A 51 -7.82 -9.29 8.07
CA THR A 51 -7.92 -10.22 9.21
C THR A 51 -7.69 -11.69 8.84
N HIS A 52 -8.29 -12.16 7.74
CA HIS A 52 -8.18 -13.55 7.30
C HIS A 52 -6.78 -13.87 6.73
N HIS A 53 -6.19 -12.97 5.95
CA HIS A 53 -4.85 -13.14 5.39
C HIS A 53 -3.75 -13.01 6.43
N TYR A 54 -3.89 -12.05 7.34
CA TYR A 54 -2.96 -11.83 8.45
C TYR A 54 -2.86 -13.07 9.33
N ARG A 55 -4.00 -13.71 9.64
CA ARG A 55 -4.03 -14.97 10.38
C ARG A 55 -3.37 -16.11 9.59
N LEU A 56 -3.60 -16.19 8.28
CA LEU A 56 -3.05 -17.24 7.41
C LEU A 56 -1.51 -17.26 7.44
N ILE A 57 -0.87 -16.08 7.50
CA ILE A 57 0.59 -15.92 7.50
C ILE A 57 1.19 -15.77 8.90
N GLY A 58 0.42 -16.11 9.94
CA GLY A 58 0.86 -16.05 11.35
C GLY A 58 1.14 -14.63 11.85
N GLY A 59 0.60 -13.60 11.19
CA GLY A 59 0.80 -12.20 11.56
C GLY A 59 2.20 -11.65 11.30
N SER A 60 3.06 -12.41 10.61
CA SER A 60 4.47 -12.07 10.36
C SER A 60 4.70 -10.69 9.72
N VAL A 61 3.75 -10.21 8.90
CA VAL A 61 3.87 -8.92 8.19
C VAL A 61 3.90 -7.71 9.10
N ILE A 62 3.47 -7.82 10.36
CA ILE A 62 3.60 -6.70 11.30
C ILE A 62 5.07 -6.39 11.64
N HIS A 63 5.96 -7.37 11.49
CA HIS A 63 7.39 -7.19 11.74
C HIS A 63 8.10 -6.39 10.65
N ALA A 64 7.43 -6.13 9.52
CA ALA A 64 7.92 -5.17 8.52
C ALA A 64 7.89 -3.72 9.02
N PHE A 65 7.27 -3.46 10.19
CA PHE A 65 7.19 -2.14 10.82
C PHE A 65 7.84 -2.17 12.21
N PRO A 66 9.16 -2.39 12.32
CA PRO A 66 9.86 -2.55 13.59
C PRO A 66 9.84 -1.29 14.47
N HIS A 67 9.74 -0.09 13.87
CA HIS A 67 9.80 1.20 14.58
C HIS A 67 8.41 1.77 14.92
N LYS A 68 7.32 1.03 14.65
CA LYS A 68 5.98 1.51 14.98
C LYS A 68 5.77 1.63 16.50
N PRO A 69 4.97 2.60 16.98
CA PRO A 69 4.57 2.66 18.38
C PRO A 69 3.84 1.40 18.87
N SER A 70 3.90 1.13 20.17
CA SER A 70 3.30 -0.07 20.79
C SER A 70 1.78 -0.13 20.62
N PHE A 71 1.10 1.01 20.60
CA PHE A 71 -0.36 1.11 20.40
C PHE A 71 -0.79 0.86 18.94
N VAL A 72 0.14 0.88 17.98
CA VAL A 72 -0.15 0.61 16.57
C VAL A 72 -0.26 -0.89 16.35
N ASN A 73 -1.48 -1.35 16.17
CA ASN A 73 -1.80 -2.75 15.87
C ASN A 73 -2.10 -2.97 14.38
N ARG A 74 -2.31 -4.24 14.00
CA ARG A 74 -2.66 -4.65 12.64
C ARG A 74 -3.83 -3.87 12.03
N SER A 75 -4.83 -3.49 12.83
CA SER A 75 -5.99 -2.73 12.35
C SER A 75 -5.63 -1.31 11.96
N VAL A 76 -4.77 -0.65 12.73
CA VAL A 76 -4.27 0.70 12.42
C VAL A 76 -3.43 0.68 11.14
N LEU A 77 -2.51 -0.30 11.01
CA LEU A 77 -1.70 -0.49 9.80
C LEU A 77 -2.58 -0.76 8.58
N ASN A 78 -3.54 -1.68 8.70
CA ASN A 78 -4.49 -1.99 7.62
C ASN A 78 -5.23 -0.73 7.15
N GLN A 79 -5.73 0.08 8.10
CA GLN A 79 -6.48 1.29 7.77
C GLN A 79 -5.63 2.31 7.02
N LYS A 80 -4.41 2.61 7.49
CA LYS A 80 -3.49 3.54 6.82
C LYS A 80 -3.10 3.03 5.43
N LEU A 81 -2.69 1.76 5.32
CA LEU A 81 -2.33 1.14 4.03
C LEU A 81 -3.50 1.17 3.02
N ASN A 82 -4.73 0.95 3.49
CA ASN A 82 -5.91 1.01 2.62
C ASN A 82 -6.22 2.44 2.16
N ARG A 83 -6.12 3.45 3.03
CA ARG A 83 -6.28 4.86 2.63
C ARG A 83 -5.24 5.26 1.58
N VAL A 84 -3.97 4.89 1.77
CA VAL A 84 -2.90 5.14 0.79
C VAL A 84 -3.21 4.43 -0.54
N ARG A 85 -3.65 3.16 -0.49
CA ARG A 85 -4.02 2.39 -1.67
C ARG A 85 -5.17 3.02 -2.44
N GLU A 86 -6.23 3.40 -1.75
CA GLU A 86 -7.41 4.06 -2.33
C GLU A 86 -7.03 5.39 -2.98
N PHE A 87 -6.29 6.24 -2.27
CA PHE A 87 -5.81 7.50 -2.81
C PHE A 87 -4.96 7.29 -4.08
N ARG A 88 -3.99 6.36 -4.05
CA ARG A 88 -3.18 6.01 -5.23
C ARG A 88 -4.04 5.55 -6.40
N ASN A 89 -5.07 4.74 -6.15
CA ASN A 89 -5.98 4.30 -7.21
C ASN A 89 -6.73 5.49 -7.83
N ARG A 90 -7.19 6.46 -7.03
CA ARG A 90 -7.80 7.70 -7.53
C ARG A 90 -6.85 8.49 -8.43
N VAL A 91 -5.58 8.62 -8.03
CA VAL A 91 -4.53 9.23 -8.88
C VAL A 91 -4.42 8.49 -10.22
N TYR A 92 -4.34 7.15 -10.19
CA TYR A 92 -4.23 6.33 -11.41
C TYR A 92 -5.45 6.47 -12.34
N HIS A 93 -6.64 6.63 -11.76
CA HIS A 93 -7.89 6.82 -12.51
C HIS A 93 -8.13 8.28 -12.93
N ASN A 94 -7.17 9.19 -12.70
CA ASN A 94 -7.29 10.62 -12.96
C ASN A 94 -8.52 11.26 -12.27
N GLU A 95 -8.88 10.76 -11.10
CA GLU A 95 -9.93 11.38 -10.29
C GLU A 95 -9.44 12.69 -9.67
N PRO A 96 -10.33 13.65 -9.38
CA PRO A 96 -9.97 14.86 -8.63
C PRO A 96 -9.48 14.49 -7.23
N ILE A 97 -8.26 14.91 -6.85
CA ILE A 97 -7.63 14.63 -5.53
C ILE A 97 -7.29 15.88 -4.72
N CYS A 98 -7.48 17.06 -5.32
CA CYS A 98 -7.12 18.37 -4.75
C CYS A 98 -8.28 19.37 -4.82
N PHE A 99 -9.52 18.86 -4.80
CA PHE A 99 -10.73 19.66 -4.90
C PHE A 99 -11.77 19.22 -3.87
N ASN A 100 -12.47 20.19 -3.31
CA ASN A 100 -13.70 19.99 -2.57
C ASN A 100 -14.80 20.83 -3.23
N GLY A 101 -15.64 20.18 -4.04
CA GLY A 101 -16.53 20.86 -4.97
C GLY A 101 -15.73 21.74 -5.95
N ASN A 102 -16.02 23.04 -5.95
CA ASN A 102 -15.37 24.02 -6.83
C ASN A 102 -14.16 24.71 -6.18
N THR A 103 -13.75 24.28 -4.98
CA THR A 103 -12.62 24.88 -4.25
C THR A 103 -11.40 23.98 -4.31
N ILE A 104 -10.22 24.59 -4.46
CA ILE A 104 -8.94 23.87 -4.37
C ILE A 104 -8.72 23.50 -2.91
N ASP A 105 -8.60 22.19 -2.63
CA ASP A 105 -8.41 21.66 -1.28
C ASP A 105 -7.43 20.48 -1.31
N PHE A 106 -6.26 20.66 -0.69
CA PHE A 106 -5.22 19.65 -0.57
C PHE A 106 -5.23 18.91 0.77
N THR A 107 -6.29 19.03 1.57
CA THR A 107 -6.36 18.42 2.91
C THR A 107 -6.20 16.91 2.85
N GLU A 108 -6.90 16.23 1.92
CA GLU A 108 -6.77 14.78 1.77
C GLU A 108 -5.37 14.38 1.29
N ALA A 109 -4.84 15.03 0.25
CA ALA A 109 -3.51 14.76 -0.27
C ALA A 109 -2.42 14.96 0.80
N SER A 110 -2.53 16.02 1.60
CA SER A 110 -1.60 16.31 2.70
C SER A 110 -1.69 15.25 3.80
N ARG A 111 -2.90 14.81 4.16
CA ARG A 111 -3.12 13.71 5.12
C ARG A 111 -2.51 12.40 4.62
N ILE A 112 -2.74 12.05 3.36
CA ILE A 112 -2.18 10.81 2.77
C ILE A 112 -0.65 10.88 2.72
N LYS A 113 -0.08 12.04 2.40
CA LYS A 113 1.36 12.25 2.51
C LYS A 113 1.84 11.94 3.93
N ILE A 114 1.25 12.55 4.97
CA ILE A 114 1.65 12.29 6.36
C ILE A 114 1.57 10.79 6.69
N GLU A 115 0.49 10.10 6.30
CA GLU A 115 0.36 8.65 6.53
C GLU A 115 1.44 7.83 5.81
N ILE A 116 1.86 8.22 4.61
CA ILE A 116 2.97 7.57 3.89
C ILE A 116 4.28 7.75 4.68
N TYR A 117 4.58 8.97 5.14
CA TYR A 117 5.79 9.24 5.90
C TYR A 117 5.81 8.48 7.23
N GLU A 118 4.71 8.46 7.98
CA GLU A 118 4.62 7.64 9.20
C GLU A 118 4.83 6.15 8.91
N LEU A 119 4.23 5.61 7.85
CA LEU A 119 4.42 4.21 7.48
C LEU A 119 5.87 3.91 7.11
N LEU A 120 6.53 4.79 6.37
CA LEU A 120 7.95 4.64 6.01
C LEU A 120 8.84 4.70 7.25
N GLU A 121 8.64 5.67 8.13
CA GLU A 121 9.40 5.82 9.37
C GLU A 121 9.27 4.57 10.25
N TRP A 122 8.07 3.98 10.30
CA TRP A 122 7.84 2.74 11.03
C TRP A 122 8.51 1.52 10.40
N MET A 123 8.71 1.52 9.08
CA MET A 123 9.43 0.46 8.36
C MET A 123 10.93 0.59 8.59
N ASP A 124 11.48 1.76 8.34
CA ASP A 124 12.90 2.07 8.42
C ASP A 124 13.08 3.60 8.45
N GLN A 125 13.78 4.10 9.47
CA GLN A 125 13.95 5.53 9.70
C GLN A 125 14.78 6.20 8.60
N ASP A 126 15.67 5.46 7.94
CA ASP A 126 16.55 5.99 6.88
C ASP A 126 15.77 6.25 5.58
N LEU A 127 14.59 5.64 5.41
CA LEU A 127 13.74 5.86 4.23
C LEU A 127 13.20 7.29 4.14
N ILE A 128 13.09 7.99 5.28
CA ILE A 128 12.56 9.35 5.31
C ILE A 128 13.50 10.30 4.60
N GLU A 129 14.81 10.23 4.90
CA GLU A 129 15.81 11.07 4.24
C GLU A 129 15.85 10.80 2.73
N PHE A 130 15.80 9.53 2.34
CA PHE A 130 15.76 9.14 0.93
C PHE A 130 14.54 9.69 0.19
N VAL A 131 13.34 9.63 0.79
CA VAL A 131 12.11 10.09 0.14
C VAL A 131 12.00 11.61 0.12
N GLU A 132 12.49 12.31 1.15
CA GLU A 132 12.51 13.78 1.18
C GLU A 132 13.37 14.36 0.06
N TYR A 133 14.48 13.70 -0.31
CA TYR A 133 15.29 14.14 -1.46
C TYR A 133 14.48 14.28 -2.76
N TYR A 134 13.46 13.42 -2.95
CA TYR A 134 12.58 13.46 -4.12
C TYR A 134 11.26 14.20 -3.87
N ASN A 135 11.02 14.72 -2.66
CA ASN A 135 9.77 15.35 -2.29
C ASN A 135 9.64 16.77 -2.85
N GLY A 136 8.97 16.89 -4.00
CA GLY A 136 8.55 18.18 -4.56
C GLY A 136 7.09 18.56 -4.24
N ILE A 137 6.37 17.77 -3.41
CA ILE A 137 4.91 17.88 -3.27
C ILE A 137 4.52 19.16 -2.54
N ASP A 138 5.21 19.51 -1.45
CA ASP A 138 4.84 20.70 -0.65
C ASP A 138 4.97 21.98 -1.46
N ASN A 139 6.03 22.09 -2.27
CA ASN A 139 6.24 23.22 -3.16
C ASN A 139 5.08 23.35 -4.15
N LYS A 140 4.62 22.24 -4.75
CA LYS A 140 3.46 22.25 -5.66
C LYS A 140 2.17 22.65 -4.95
N ILE A 141 1.90 22.08 -3.77
CA ILE A 141 0.71 22.42 -2.97
C ILE A 141 0.71 23.91 -2.63
N ASN A 142 1.85 24.44 -2.16
CA ASN A 142 1.98 25.83 -1.75
C ASN A 142 1.86 26.81 -2.93
N SER A 143 2.36 26.46 -4.11
CA SER A 143 2.17 27.26 -5.33
C SER A 143 0.72 27.24 -5.80
N SER A 144 0.03 26.10 -5.75
CA SER A 144 -1.35 25.96 -6.21
C SER A 144 -2.38 26.60 -5.28
N LYS A 145 -2.10 26.73 -3.98
CA LYS A 145 -2.97 27.44 -3.01
C LYS A 145 -3.05 28.96 -3.24
N LYS A 146 -2.16 29.52 -4.07
CA LYS A 146 -2.11 30.96 -4.39
C LYS A 146 -2.96 31.35 -5.60
N LEU A 147 -3.57 30.37 -6.27
CA LEU A 147 -4.53 30.53 -7.37
C LEU A 147 -5.94 30.69 -6.82
#